data_AF-A0A2A4ZXK4-F1
#
_entry.id   AF-A0A2A4ZXK4-F1
#
_cell.length_a   1.000
_cell.length_b   1.000
_cell.length_c   1.000
_cell.angle_alpha   90.00
_cell.angle_beta   90.00
_cell.angle_gamma   90.00
#
_symmetry.space_group_name_H-M   'P 1'
#
loop_
_entity.id
_entity.type
_entity.pdbx_description
1 polymer ?
#
loop_
_entity_poly.entity_id
_entity_poly.type
_entity_poly.pdbx_seq_one_letter_code
_entity_poly.pdbx_strand_id
1 'polypeptide(L)'
;MISRDTGERPQMKPEVRHRSPGNRGSLVWFPALFLLALLLSGSFCPTGQGAEKPNIIFFLADDQRWDQMGCAGHPVIQTPNVDQLAREGVRFRNMFVTTSICAASRASIFTGLYERSHRYTFRAVPIAKRQTSLSYPALLKQNGYQTGFVGKFGVAVERGVTDEMFHYFKPLNTNPYHKPQPDGSTRHVSQIAGDLAIEFLSQQVKDKPFCLSVSFNAPHAEDSDKQNHYPFPKAVAHLYEDSTIAPPRLAAPEIFESQPEFLKRGLNRQRYFWRWDTDEKYQKNIRGYYRMISGVDHVVGRVVKQLQAEGRIVAIGFTRLDQFHRRTGRRCVPRRRLQRGG
;
A
#
# COMPACT_ATOMS: atom_id res chain seq x y z
N MET A 1 27.10 -28.16 30.16
CA MET A 1 28.11 -27.45 30.96
C MET A 1 27.69 -25.99 31.04
N ILE A 2 27.23 -25.57 32.20
CA ILE A 2 26.78 -24.21 32.50
C ILE A 2 28.00 -23.52 33.14
N SER A 3 28.61 -22.55 32.46
CA SER A 3 29.64 -21.70 33.05
C SER A 3 28.98 -20.42 33.56
N ARG A 4 29.03 -20.23 34.88
CA ARG A 4 28.61 -19.02 35.58
C ARG A 4 29.77 -18.04 35.52
N ASP A 5 29.50 -16.83 35.05
CA ASP A 5 30.43 -15.71 35.18
C ASP A 5 29.81 -14.69 36.16
N THR A 6 30.46 -14.55 37.31
CA THR A 6 30.10 -13.66 38.41
C THR A 6 31.06 -12.48 38.40
N GLY A 7 30.65 -11.39 37.77
CA GLY A 7 31.37 -10.11 37.80
C GLY A 7 30.81 -9.19 38.89
N GLU A 8 31.54 -9.06 39.99
CA GLU A 8 31.29 -8.14 41.10
C GLU A 8 31.45 -6.67 40.67
N ARG A 9 30.62 -5.78 41.22
CA ARG A 9 30.70 -4.32 41.03
C ARG A 9 31.68 -3.71 42.05
N PRO A 10 32.57 -2.77 41.66
CA PRO A 10 33.46 -2.11 42.62
C PRO A 10 32.72 -1.05 43.45
N GLN A 11 32.99 -1.06 44.76
CA GLN A 11 32.51 -0.10 45.75
C GLN A 11 33.25 1.25 45.64
N MET A 12 32.50 2.36 45.61
CA MET A 12 33.05 3.71 45.77
C MET A 12 33.27 4.04 47.26
N LYS A 13 34.48 4.49 47.61
CA LYS A 13 34.80 5.09 48.92
C LYS A 13 34.39 6.57 48.93
N PRO A 14 33.88 7.12 50.04
CA PRO A 14 33.56 8.53 50.14
C PRO A 14 34.83 9.36 50.39
N GLU A 15 35.04 10.38 49.56
CA GLU A 15 36.12 11.36 49.69
C GLU A 15 35.66 12.53 50.57
N VAL A 16 36.34 12.73 51.70
CA VAL A 16 36.06 13.83 52.64
C VAL A 16 36.82 15.08 52.19
N ARG A 17 36.10 16.12 51.76
CA ARG A 17 36.69 17.44 51.48
C ARG A 17 36.55 18.38 52.68
N HIS A 18 37.70 18.86 53.16
CA HIS A 18 37.80 19.93 54.14
C HIS A 18 37.26 21.26 53.59
N ARG A 19 36.47 21.98 54.40
CA ARG A 19 36.05 23.38 54.14
C ARG A 19 37.02 24.35 54.80
N SER A 20 37.46 25.35 54.06
CA SER A 20 38.10 26.58 54.56
C SER A 20 37.03 27.67 54.81
N PRO A 21 37.16 28.52 55.85
CA PRO A 21 36.27 29.64 56.07
C PRO A 21 36.83 30.94 55.48
N GLY A 22 35.98 31.70 54.78
CA GLY A 22 36.27 33.10 54.47
C GLY A 22 35.42 33.64 53.33
N ASN A 23 34.43 34.47 53.63
CA ASN A 23 34.58 35.92 53.70
C ASN A 23 33.18 36.55 53.62
N ARG A 24 32.81 37.40 54.59
CA ARG A 24 31.53 38.10 54.62
C ARG A 24 31.63 39.37 53.79
N GLY A 25 31.05 39.35 52.59
CA GLY A 25 30.79 40.53 51.78
C GLY A 25 29.27 40.74 51.67
N SER A 26 28.80 41.86 52.21
CA SER A 26 27.42 42.34 52.20
C SER A 26 26.88 42.54 50.77
N LEU A 27 25.84 41.80 50.40
CA LEU A 27 25.11 41.98 49.13
C LEU A 27 23.75 42.61 49.40
N VAL A 28 23.64 43.87 48.98
CA VAL A 28 22.44 44.71 49.08
C VAL A 28 21.38 44.22 48.09
N TRP A 29 20.13 44.29 48.54
CA TRP A 29 18.90 43.86 47.90
C TRP A 29 18.65 44.39 46.47
N PHE A 30 18.40 43.49 45.52
CA PHE A 30 17.63 43.77 44.28
C PHE A 30 16.68 42.60 43.92
N PRO A 31 15.68 42.23 44.75
CA PRO A 31 14.77 41.13 44.40
C PRO A 31 13.64 41.52 43.42
N ALA A 32 13.41 42.82 43.18
CA ALA A 32 12.26 43.29 42.41
C ALA A 32 12.44 43.23 40.88
N LEU A 33 13.66 43.38 40.36
CA LEU A 33 13.92 43.38 38.92
C LEU A 33 13.98 41.97 38.31
N PHE A 34 14.30 40.96 39.12
CA PHE A 34 14.35 39.56 38.66
C PHE A 34 12.95 38.94 38.51
N LEU A 35 11.99 39.37 39.34
CA LEU A 35 10.59 38.94 39.26
C LEU A 35 9.84 39.53 38.05
N LEU A 36 10.22 40.72 37.57
CA LEU A 36 9.61 41.32 36.38
C LEU A 36 10.10 40.66 35.07
N ALA A 37 11.36 40.21 35.03
CA ALA A 37 11.90 39.45 33.89
C ALA A 37 11.29 38.04 33.77
N LEU A 38 10.95 37.41 34.90
CA LEU A 38 10.25 36.13 34.93
C LEU A 38 8.77 36.23 34.52
N LEU A 39 8.13 37.40 34.70
CA LEU A 39 6.75 37.64 34.25
C LEU A 39 6.66 38.02 32.76
N LEU A 40 7.71 38.58 32.17
CA LEU A 40 7.80 38.83 30.72
C LEU A 40 8.30 37.61 29.91
N SER A 41 8.77 36.57 30.60
CA SER A 41 9.02 35.24 30.02
C SER A 41 7.74 34.40 29.90
N GLY A 42 6.58 35.06 29.93
CA GLY A 42 5.27 34.47 29.70
C GLY A 42 5.21 33.88 28.29
N SER A 43 5.61 32.61 28.19
CA SER A 43 5.10 31.60 27.26
C SER A 43 4.53 32.18 25.97
N PHE A 44 5.41 32.59 25.06
CA PHE A 44 5.17 32.33 23.64
C PHE A 44 5.18 30.81 23.48
N CYS A 45 4.09 30.15 23.91
CA CYS A 45 3.74 28.89 23.30
C CYS A 45 3.48 29.27 21.85
N PRO A 46 4.31 28.83 20.87
CA PRO A 46 3.91 28.99 19.49
C PRO A 46 2.52 28.37 19.43
N THR A 47 1.52 29.21 19.13
CA THR A 47 0.23 28.73 18.70
C THR A 47 0.58 27.83 17.54
N GLY A 48 0.55 26.51 17.80
CA GLY A 48 0.91 25.53 16.80
C GLY A 48 0.12 25.89 15.56
N GLN A 49 0.84 26.33 14.53
CA GLN A 49 0.29 26.56 13.21
C GLN A 49 -0.48 25.28 12.92
N GLY A 50 -1.81 25.35 12.95
CA GLY A 50 -2.65 24.14 13.06
C GLY A 50 -2.14 23.15 12.02
N ALA A 51 -1.68 21.98 12.48
CA ALA A 51 -0.83 21.10 11.70
C ALA A 51 -1.34 21.02 10.25
N GLU A 52 -0.53 21.47 9.29
CA GLU A 52 -0.96 21.58 7.90
C GLU A 52 -1.54 20.24 7.45
N LYS A 53 -2.75 20.28 6.92
CA LYS A 53 -3.42 19.08 6.40
C LYS A 53 -2.55 18.49 5.30
N PRO A 54 -2.04 17.25 5.44
CA PRO A 54 -1.18 16.68 4.43
C PRO A 54 -1.99 16.39 3.17
N ASN A 55 -1.33 16.47 2.02
CA ASN A 55 -1.88 15.88 0.80
C ASN A 55 -1.84 14.35 0.91
N ILE A 56 -2.78 13.67 0.28
CA ILE A 56 -2.88 12.20 0.32
C ILE A 56 -2.85 11.69 -1.10
N ILE A 57 -1.98 10.72 -1.39
CA ILE A 57 -2.08 9.92 -2.60
C ILE A 57 -2.18 8.45 -2.23
N PHE A 58 -3.17 7.78 -2.81
CA PHE A 58 -3.47 6.39 -2.55
C PHE A 58 -3.37 5.58 -3.84
N PHE A 59 -2.29 4.82 -3.96
CA PHE A 59 -2.06 3.87 -5.05
C PHE A 59 -2.64 2.51 -4.70
N LEU A 60 -3.39 1.93 -5.64
CA LEU A 60 -3.98 0.60 -5.52
C LEU A 60 -3.65 -0.23 -6.76
N ALA A 61 -2.93 -1.34 -6.59
CA ALA A 61 -2.70 -2.31 -7.67
C ALA A 61 -3.66 -3.51 -7.55
N ASP A 62 -4.23 -3.96 -8.67
CA ASP A 62 -5.20 -5.05 -8.69
C ASP A 62 -4.53 -6.41 -8.91
N ASP A 63 -4.87 -7.41 -8.12
CA ASP A 63 -4.28 -8.76 -8.13
C ASP A 63 -2.74 -8.82 -7.95
N GLN A 64 -2.13 -7.85 -7.26
CA GLN A 64 -0.71 -7.90 -6.92
C GLN A 64 -0.47 -8.68 -5.63
N ARG A 65 0.27 -9.79 -5.70
CA ARG A 65 0.61 -10.60 -4.51
C ARG A 65 1.54 -9.86 -3.55
N TRP A 66 1.43 -10.22 -2.26
CA TRP A 66 2.11 -9.50 -1.18
C TRP A 66 3.65 -9.57 -1.24
N ASP A 67 4.18 -10.66 -1.78
CA ASP A 67 5.59 -11.06 -1.89
C ASP A 67 6.21 -10.69 -3.24
N GLN A 68 5.50 -9.98 -4.11
CA GLN A 68 5.95 -9.63 -5.47
C GLN A 68 6.43 -8.18 -5.54
N MET A 69 7.45 -7.87 -4.72
CA MET A 69 8.15 -6.57 -4.62
C MET A 69 9.55 -6.78 -4.05
N GLY A 70 10.51 -5.94 -4.43
CA GLY A 70 11.89 -6.01 -3.91
C GLY A 70 11.97 -5.79 -2.39
N CYS A 71 11.21 -4.83 -1.84
CA CYS A 71 11.11 -4.58 -0.40
C CYS A 71 10.43 -5.71 0.40
N ALA A 72 9.80 -6.68 -0.29
CA ALA A 72 9.32 -7.92 0.30
C ALA A 72 10.36 -9.06 0.27
N GLY A 73 11.54 -8.82 -0.29
CA GLY A 73 12.64 -9.78 -0.42
C GLY A 73 12.54 -10.66 -1.67
N HIS A 74 11.77 -10.25 -2.68
CA HIS A 74 11.66 -11.02 -3.90
C HIS A 74 12.96 -10.93 -4.73
N PRO A 75 13.54 -12.05 -5.20
CA PRO A 75 14.89 -12.05 -5.78
C PRO A 75 15.01 -11.53 -7.22
N VAL A 76 13.91 -11.55 -8.00
CA VAL A 76 13.94 -11.22 -9.44
C VAL A 76 13.23 -9.90 -9.78
N ILE A 77 12.00 -9.70 -9.28
CA ILE A 77 11.18 -8.54 -9.61
C ILE A 77 11.84 -7.21 -9.20
N GLN A 78 11.65 -6.18 -10.02
CA GLN A 78 12.22 -4.85 -9.83
C GLN A 78 11.09 -3.86 -9.57
N THR A 79 11.05 -3.32 -8.35
CA THR A 79 10.08 -2.30 -7.93
C THR A 79 10.78 -1.15 -7.18
N PRO A 80 11.80 -0.51 -7.76
CA PRO A 80 12.66 0.43 -7.04
C PRO A 80 11.89 1.62 -6.45
N ASN A 81 10.82 2.08 -7.11
CA ASN A 81 10.05 3.23 -6.62
C ASN A 81 9.20 2.86 -5.40
N VAL A 82 8.49 1.73 -5.44
CA VAL A 82 7.74 1.22 -4.28
C VAL A 82 8.69 0.80 -3.15
N ASP A 83 9.87 0.29 -3.48
CA ASP A 83 10.89 -0.06 -2.50
C ASP A 83 11.45 1.19 -1.79
N GLN A 84 11.63 2.30 -2.51
CA GLN A 84 11.98 3.60 -1.96
C GLN A 84 10.89 4.07 -0.97
N LEU A 85 9.61 4.04 -1.38
CA LEU A 85 8.48 4.40 -0.52
C LEU A 85 8.44 3.55 0.76
N ALA A 86 8.73 2.24 0.65
CA ALA A 86 8.78 1.35 1.80
C ALA A 86 9.97 1.63 2.73
N ARG A 87 11.09 2.15 2.20
CA ARG A 87 12.29 2.52 2.97
C ARG A 87 12.12 3.84 3.70
N GLU A 88 11.43 4.79 3.07
CA GLU A 88 11.17 6.13 3.63
C GLU A 88 9.91 6.18 4.51
N GLY A 89 9.07 5.15 4.43
CA GLY A 89 7.82 5.06 5.18
C GLY A 89 7.71 3.79 6.04
N VAL A 90 6.48 3.32 6.20
CA VAL A 90 6.15 2.13 7.00
C VAL A 90 5.58 1.04 6.10
N ARG A 91 6.22 -0.14 6.10
CA ARG A 91 5.70 -1.33 5.40
C ARG A 91 5.03 -2.30 6.36
N PHE A 92 3.71 -2.45 6.21
CA PHE A 92 2.95 -3.47 6.93
C PHE A 92 3.18 -4.87 6.32
N ARG A 93 3.86 -5.75 7.06
CA ARG A 93 4.12 -7.14 6.62
C ARG A 93 2.89 -8.03 6.67
N ASN A 94 1.95 -7.71 7.57
CA ASN A 94 0.73 -8.46 7.81
C ASN A 94 -0.49 -7.56 7.56
N MET A 95 -0.76 -7.28 6.29
CA MET A 95 -1.95 -6.57 5.84
C MET A 95 -2.82 -7.52 5.03
N PHE A 96 -4.10 -7.63 5.37
CA PHE A 96 -5.03 -8.56 4.74
C PHE A 96 -6.27 -7.81 4.25
N VAL A 97 -6.74 -8.15 3.06
CA VAL A 97 -8.07 -7.77 2.60
C VAL A 97 -9.13 -8.54 3.38
N THR A 98 -10.32 -7.96 3.54
CA THR A 98 -11.46 -8.58 4.21
C THR A 98 -12.07 -9.71 3.37
N THR A 99 -12.16 -9.50 2.05
CA THR A 99 -12.59 -10.48 1.07
C THR A 99 -11.65 -10.46 -0.14
N SER A 100 -11.16 -11.63 -0.57
CA SER A 100 -10.26 -11.77 -1.73
C SER A 100 -10.98 -11.76 -3.08
N ILE A 101 -11.79 -10.72 -3.31
CA ILE A 101 -12.51 -10.46 -4.57
C ILE A 101 -12.52 -8.95 -4.84
N CYS A 102 -12.25 -8.54 -6.09
CA CYS A 102 -11.97 -7.14 -6.40
C CYS A 102 -13.14 -6.19 -6.07
N ALA A 103 -14.38 -6.56 -6.43
CA ALA A 103 -15.57 -5.75 -6.17
C ALA A 103 -15.82 -5.51 -4.67
N ALA A 104 -15.84 -6.57 -3.86
CA ALA A 104 -16.08 -6.45 -2.42
C ALA A 104 -14.92 -5.77 -1.69
N SER A 105 -13.67 -6.08 -2.06
CA SER A 105 -12.50 -5.48 -1.43
C SER A 105 -12.41 -3.97 -1.70
N ARG A 106 -12.72 -3.53 -2.93
CA ARG A 106 -12.81 -2.08 -3.26
C ARG A 106 -13.92 -1.40 -2.47
N ALA A 107 -15.08 -2.02 -2.35
CA ALA A 107 -16.17 -1.50 -1.51
C ALA A 107 -15.74 -1.38 -0.04
N SER A 108 -15.02 -2.37 0.49
CA SER A 108 -14.44 -2.31 1.84
C SER A 108 -13.42 -1.18 1.98
N ILE A 109 -12.54 -0.97 1.01
CA ILE A 109 -11.56 0.13 1.00
C ILE A 109 -12.24 1.50 1.02
N PHE A 110 -13.27 1.71 0.20
CA PHE A 110 -13.96 3.00 0.16
C PHE A 110 -14.75 3.26 1.44
N THR A 111 -15.52 2.29 1.91
CA THR A 111 -16.48 2.48 3.00
C THR A 111 -15.91 2.23 4.39
N GLY A 112 -14.76 1.57 4.50
CA GLY A 112 -14.21 1.09 5.78
C GLY A 112 -15.02 -0.05 6.40
N LEU A 113 -15.97 -0.64 5.66
CA LEU A 113 -16.86 -1.69 6.15
C LEU A 113 -16.44 -3.08 5.66
N TYR A 114 -16.81 -4.12 6.39
CA TYR A 114 -16.73 -5.50 5.91
C TYR A 114 -17.82 -5.79 4.86
N GLU A 115 -17.61 -6.81 4.01
CA GLU A 115 -18.57 -7.23 2.98
C GLU A 115 -19.96 -7.53 3.53
N ARG A 116 -20.05 -8.15 4.71
CA ARG A 116 -21.34 -8.40 5.37
C ARG A 116 -22.14 -7.12 5.68
N SER A 117 -21.46 -5.99 5.81
CA SER A 117 -22.04 -4.69 6.17
C SER A 117 -22.37 -3.86 4.93
N HIS A 118 -21.45 -3.77 3.96
CA HIS A 118 -21.70 -3.05 2.71
C HIS A 118 -22.49 -3.86 1.66
N ARG A 119 -22.60 -5.19 1.85
CA ARG A 119 -23.40 -6.13 1.04
C ARG A 119 -23.18 -6.03 -0.47
N TYR A 120 -21.96 -5.71 -0.87
CA TYR A 120 -21.60 -5.46 -2.26
C TYR A 120 -20.56 -6.47 -2.76
N THR A 121 -20.90 -7.16 -3.85
CA THR A 121 -19.99 -7.95 -4.67
C THR A 121 -20.60 -8.05 -6.08
N PHE A 122 -20.03 -8.87 -6.97
CA PHE A 122 -20.58 -9.04 -8.32
C PHE A 122 -22.07 -9.39 -8.31
N ARG A 123 -22.85 -8.75 -9.19
CA ARG A 123 -24.31 -8.89 -9.32
C ARG A 123 -25.14 -8.42 -8.12
N ALA A 124 -24.53 -7.79 -7.12
CA ALA A 124 -25.27 -7.10 -6.06
C ALA A 124 -25.85 -5.77 -6.57
N VAL A 125 -26.83 -5.23 -5.84
CA VAL A 125 -27.26 -3.84 -6.01
C VAL A 125 -26.10 -2.88 -5.72
N PRO A 126 -26.10 -1.65 -6.28
CA PRO A 126 -25.07 -0.65 -5.98
C PRO A 126 -24.89 -0.41 -4.47
N ILE A 127 -23.68 -0.02 -4.07
CA ILE A 127 -23.40 0.35 -2.68
C ILE A 127 -24.33 1.49 -2.28
N ALA A 128 -25.01 1.33 -1.15
CA ALA A 128 -26.03 2.27 -0.71
C ALA A 128 -25.44 3.66 -0.44
N LYS A 129 -26.17 4.72 -0.81
CA LYS A 129 -25.73 6.12 -0.65
C LYS A 129 -25.28 6.46 0.76
N ARG A 130 -26.01 5.96 1.77
CA ARG A 130 -25.67 6.15 3.20
C ARG A 130 -24.28 5.62 3.60
N GLN A 131 -23.74 4.67 2.84
CA GLN A 131 -22.42 4.09 3.08
C GLN A 131 -21.35 4.81 2.26
N THR A 132 -21.65 5.20 1.02
CA THR A 132 -20.73 5.96 0.18
C THR A 132 -20.57 7.41 0.64
N SER A 133 -21.58 8.02 1.25
CA SER A 133 -21.46 9.36 1.87
C SER A 133 -20.52 9.38 3.08
N LEU A 134 -20.28 8.22 3.69
CA LEU A 134 -19.31 7.99 4.77
C LEU A 134 -18.01 7.36 4.26
N SER A 135 -17.82 7.26 2.94
CA SER A 135 -16.58 6.76 2.38
C SER A 135 -15.43 7.74 2.61
N TYR A 136 -14.18 7.26 2.68
CA TYR A 136 -13.04 8.14 2.88
C TYR A 136 -12.95 9.31 1.87
N PRO A 137 -13.24 9.15 0.54
CA PRO A 137 -13.19 10.30 -0.36
C PRO A 137 -14.34 11.29 -0.09
N ALA A 138 -15.54 10.82 0.23
CA ALA A 138 -16.66 11.71 0.58
C ALA A 138 -16.36 12.50 1.87
N LEU A 139 -15.84 11.83 2.90
CA LEU A 139 -15.48 12.47 4.16
C LEU A 139 -14.33 13.48 3.98
N LEU A 140 -13.30 13.15 3.19
CA LEU A 140 -12.21 14.08 2.89
C LEU A 140 -12.72 15.31 2.12
N LYS A 141 -13.57 15.11 1.12
CA LYS A 141 -14.22 16.19 0.35
C LYS A 141 -15.02 17.13 1.27
N GLN A 142 -15.84 16.57 2.15
CA GLN A 142 -16.60 17.34 3.15
C GLN A 142 -15.69 18.11 4.13
N ASN A 143 -14.45 17.65 4.35
CA ASN A 143 -13.46 18.28 5.22
C ASN A 143 -12.45 19.17 4.48
N GLY A 144 -12.81 19.62 3.28
CA GLY A 144 -12.08 20.65 2.52
C GLY A 144 -10.96 20.13 1.62
N TYR A 145 -10.80 18.81 1.46
CA TYR A 145 -9.85 18.24 0.51
C TYR A 145 -10.38 18.34 -0.93
N GLN A 146 -9.49 18.67 -1.87
CA GLN A 146 -9.72 18.39 -3.29
C GLN A 146 -9.55 16.90 -3.55
N THR A 147 -10.65 16.21 -3.83
CA THR A 147 -10.65 14.76 -4.02
C THR A 147 -10.63 14.35 -5.49
N GLY A 148 -9.75 13.42 -5.84
CA GLY A 148 -9.57 12.91 -7.19
C GLY A 148 -9.53 11.38 -7.23
N PHE A 149 -9.96 10.81 -8.35
CA PHE A 149 -9.90 9.39 -8.64
C PHE A 149 -9.52 9.14 -10.10
N VAL A 150 -8.57 8.24 -10.32
CA VAL A 150 -8.13 7.80 -11.64
C VAL A 150 -8.03 6.28 -11.67
N GLY A 151 -8.54 5.65 -12.75
CA GLY A 151 -8.32 4.24 -13.04
C GLY A 151 -9.51 3.34 -12.77
N LYS A 152 -9.29 2.10 -12.32
CA LYS A 152 -10.35 1.10 -12.13
C LYS A 152 -11.17 1.40 -10.88
N PHE A 153 -12.40 1.88 -11.05
CA PHE A 153 -13.31 2.10 -9.92
C PHE A 153 -13.78 0.79 -9.30
N GLY A 154 -14.20 -0.17 -10.13
CA GLY A 154 -14.43 -1.57 -9.75
C GLY A 154 -15.58 -1.80 -8.77
N VAL A 155 -16.43 -0.79 -8.56
CA VAL A 155 -17.66 -0.86 -7.77
C VAL A 155 -18.78 -0.12 -8.50
N ALA A 156 -20.02 -0.42 -8.14
CA ALA A 156 -21.20 0.33 -8.55
C ALA A 156 -21.73 1.10 -7.33
N VAL A 157 -22.04 2.37 -7.53
CA VAL A 157 -22.63 3.26 -6.53
C VAL A 157 -23.93 3.84 -7.09
N GLU A 158 -24.80 4.35 -6.22
CA GLU A 158 -26.01 5.05 -6.65
C GLU A 158 -25.68 6.27 -7.54
N ARG A 159 -26.63 6.67 -8.40
CA ARG A 159 -26.43 7.76 -9.36
C ARG A 159 -26.12 9.07 -8.62
N GLY A 160 -25.14 9.83 -9.12
CA GLY A 160 -24.72 11.13 -8.56
C GLY A 160 -23.79 11.04 -7.34
N VAL A 161 -23.63 9.86 -6.74
CA VAL A 161 -22.75 9.67 -5.56
C VAL A 161 -21.28 9.94 -5.88
N THR A 162 -20.83 9.67 -7.11
CA THR A 162 -19.44 9.95 -7.51
C THR A 162 -19.09 11.43 -7.37
N ASP A 163 -20.06 12.33 -7.58
CA ASP A 163 -19.87 13.77 -7.46
C ASP A 163 -19.79 14.18 -5.99
N GLU A 164 -20.39 13.43 -5.07
CA GLU A 164 -20.24 13.61 -3.62
C GLU A 164 -18.89 13.10 -3.10
N MET A 165 -18.27 12.15 -3.82
CA MET A 165 -16.98 11.56 -3.45
C MET A 165 -15.79 12.33 -4.04
N PHE A 166 -15.90 12.76 -5.30
CA PHE A 166 -14.77 13.27 -6.07
C PHE A 166 -15.08 14.62 -6.74
N HIS A 167 -14.08 15.49 -6.82
CA HIS A 167 -14.09 16.67 -7.70
C HIS A 167 -13.55 16.32 -9.09
N TYR A 168 -12.60 15.38 -9.14
CA TYR A 168 -11.98 14.88 -10.36
C TYR A 168 -12.19 13.37 -10.46
N PHE A 169 -13.03 12.92 -11.38
CA PHE A 169 -13.35 11.49 -11.53
C PHE A 169 -13.06 11.02 -12.96
N LYS A 170 -11.96 10.27 -13.14
CA LYS A 170 -11.53 9.70 -14.42
C LYS A 170 -11.44 8.17 -14.34
N PRO A 171 -12.58 7.47 -14.34
CA PRO A 171 -12.57 6.01 -14.38
C PRO A 171 -11.99 5.54 -15.73
N LEU A 172 -11.21 4.47 -15.70
CA LEU A 172 -10.62 3.88 -16.90
C LEU A 172 -11.16 2.46 -17.11
N ASN A 173 -11.50 2.16 -18.36
CA ASN A 173 -11.84 0.82 -18.79
C ASN A 173 -10.64 -0.10 -18.65
N THR A 174 -10.84 -1.24 -17.99
CA THR A 174 -9.78 -2.20 -17.65
C THR A 174 -9.23 -2.92 -18.88
N ASN A 175 -10.10 -3.25 -19.84
CA ASN A 175 -9.77 -4.03 -21.04
C ASN A 175 -10.14 -3.26 -22.33
N PRO A 176 -9.39 -3.44 -23.43
CA PRO A 176 -8.04 -4.02 -23.46
C PRO A 176 -7.04 -3.14 -22.69
N TYR A 177 -5.92 -3.69 -22.24
CA TYR A 177 -4.89 -2.93 -21.51
C TYR A 177 -4.22 -1.84 -22.35
N HIS A 178 -4.02 -2.09 -23.64
CA HIS A 178 -3.47 -1.13 -24.59
C HIS A 178 -4.61 -0.36 -25.25
N LYS A 179 -4.64 0.96 -25.08
CA LYS A 179 -5.65 1.85 -25.66
C LYS A 179 -5.10 2.54 -26.90
N PRO A 180 -5.85 2.58 -28.02
CA PRO A 180 -5.46 3.37 -29.19
C PRO A 180 -5.38 4.85 -28.82
N GLN A 181 -4.44 5.55 -29.42
CA GLN A 181 -4.26 7.00 -29.30
C GLN A 181 -4.60 7.68 -30.64
N PRO A 182 -4.88 9.00 -30.65
CA PRO A 182 -5.19 9.73 -31.89
C PRO A 182 -4.07 9.69 -32.94
N ASP A 183 -2.81 9.56 -32.52
CA ASP A 183 -1.64 9.45 -33.40
C ASP A 183 -1.42 8.04 -33.98
N GLY A 184 -2.37 7.12 -33.76
CA GLY A 184 -2.29 5.72 -34.20
C GLY A 184 -1.43 4.82 -33.32
N SER A 185 -0.74 5.36 -32.31
CA SER A 185 0.00 4.56 -31.34
C SER A 185 -0.94 3.87 -30.33
N THR A 186 -0.39 2.98 -29.51
CA THR A 186 -1.10 2.41 -28.37
C THR A 186 -0.37 2.70 -27.08
N ARG A 187 -1.14 2.95 -26.02
CA ARG A 187 -0.61 3.21 -24.67
C ARG A 187 -1.22 2.28 -23.64
N HIS A 188 -0.41 1.82 -22.71
CA HIS A 188 -0.88 0.96 -21.64
C HIS A 188 -1.73 1.78 -20.65
N VAL A 189 -2.85 1.23 -20.18
CA VAL A 189 -3.82 1.93 -19.32
C VAL A 189 -3.20 2.45 -18.03
N SER A 190 -2.21 1.75 -17.44
CA SER A 190 -1.47 2.27 -16.28
C SER A 190 -0.69 3.54 -16.59
N GLN A 191 -0.13 3.69 -17.80
CA GLN A 191 0.58 4.91 -18.19
C GLN A 191 -0.40 6.07 -18.38
N ILE A 192 -1.57 5.81 -18.96
CA ILE A 192 -2.67 6.79 -19.07
C ILE A 192 -3.13 7.22 -17.68
N ALA A 193 -3.28 6.27 -16.74
CA ALA A 193 -3.61 6.59 -15.36
C ALA A 193 -2.55 7.50 -14.69
N GLY A 194 -1.27 7.26 -14.97
CA GLY A 194 -0.18 8.13 -14.50
C GLY A 194 -0.28 9.55 -15.04
N ASP A 195 -0.61 9.71 -16.32
CA ASP A 195 -0.74 11.04 -16.94
C ASP A 195 -1.94 11.81 -16.35
N LEU A 196 -3.09 11.15 -16.18
CA LEU A 196 -4.27 11.75 -15.54
C LEU A 196 -4.02 12.09 -14.07
N ALA A 197 -3.20 11.30 -13.38
CA ALA A 197 -2.76 11.63 -12.03
C ALA A 197 -1.91 12.91 -12.02
N ILE A 198 -0.96 13.03 -12.95
CA ILE A 198 -0.11 14.24 -13.10
C ILE A 198 -0.96 15.45 -13.53
N GLU A 199 -1.95 15.27 -14.41
CA GLU A 199 -2.92 16.30 -14.79
C GLU A 199 -3.72 16.79 -13.57
N PHE A 200 -4.19 15.88 -12.72
CA PHE A 200 -4.83 16.28 -11.47
C PHE A 200 -3.89 17.11 -10.60
N LEU A 201 -2.63 16.68 -10.44
CA LEU A 201 -1.64 17.39 -9.61
C LEU A 201 -1.37 18.81 -10.12
N SER A 202 -1.24 19.00 -11.44
CA SER A 202 -0.98 20.31 -12.04
C SER A 202 -2.14 21.30 -11.89
N GLN A 203 -3.37 20.80 -11.65
CA GLN A 203 -4.56 21.62 -11.39
C GLN A 203 -4.73 21.99 -9.92
N GLN A 204 -3.89 21.49 -9.01
CA GLN A 204 -4.07 21.73 -7.57
C GLN A 204 -3.56 23.11 -7.17
N VAL A 205 -4.48 23.90 -6.60
CA VAL A 205 -4.19 25.20 -5.99
C VAL A 205 -3.19 25.03 -4.85
N LYS A 206 -2.24 25.97 -4.74
CA LYS A 206 -1.28 26.03 -3.64
C LYS A 206 -2.03 26.13 -2.30
N ASP A 207 -1.51 25.46 -1.26
CA ASP A 207 -2.03 25.49 0.12
C ASP A 207 -3.43 24.88 0.35
N LYS A 208 -4.09 24.33 -0.70
CA LYS A 208 -5.31 23.52 -0.54
C LYS A 208 -4.95 22.02 -0.51
N PRO A 209 -5.34 21.27 0.53
CA PRO A 209 -5.02 19.84 0.61
C PRO A 209 -5.81 19.04 -0.42
N PHE A 210 -5.21 18.00 -0.98
CA PHE A 210 -5.87 17.08 -1.90
C PHE A 210 -5.76 15.62 -1.47
N CYS A 211 -6.68 14.79 -1.96
CA CYS A 211 -6.61 13.34 -1.87
C CYS A 211 -6.81 12.76 -3.27
N LEU A 212 -5.78 12.10 -3.82
CA LEU A 212 -5.85 11.44 -5.12
C LEU A 212 -5.78 9.93 -4.96
N SER A 213 -6.77 9.23 -5.48
CA SER A 213 -6.77 7.77 -5.57
C SER A 213 -6.38 7.32 -6.98
N VAL A 214 -5.25 6.64 -7.11
CA VAL A 214 -4.75 6.08 -8.38
C VAL A 214 -4.89 4.56 -8.34
N SER A 215 -5.91 4.07 -9.04
CA SER A 215 -6.34 2.68 -8.97
C SER A 215 -6.01 1.93 -10.25
N PHE A 216 -4.92 1.19 -10.26
CA PHE A 216 -4.47 0.42 -11.42
C PHE A 216 -5.33 -0.84 -11.61
N ASN A 217 -5.53 -1.22 -12.88
CA ASN A 217 -6.00 -2.58 -13.22
C ASN A 217 -4.84 -3.59 -13.23
N ALA A 218 -3.63 -3.15 -13.59
CA ALA A 218 -2.45 -4.00 -13.53
C ALA A 218 -2.10 -4.36 -12.07
N PRO A 219 -1.55 -5.55 -11.82
CA PRO A 219 -1.20 -6.62 -12.77
C PRO A 219 -2.29 -7.68 -13.08
N HIS A 220 -3.59 -7.38 -12.89
CA HIS A 220 -4.68 -8.34 -13.13
C HIS A 220 -4.59 -9.04 -14.49
N ALA A 221 -4.81 -10.36 -14.52
CA ALA A 221 -4.74 -11.14 -15.74
C ALA A 221 -5.88 -10.83 -16.71
N GLU A 222 -5.61 -10.83 -18.00
CA GLU A 222 -6.62 -10.83 -19.05
C GLU A 222 -7.07 -12.27 -19.31
N ASP A 223 -8.18 -12.69 -18.70
CA ASP A 223 -8.69 -14.06 -18.87
C ASP A 223 -9.35 -14.26 -20.25
N SER A 224 -9.76 -13.20 -20.95
CA SER A 224 -10.34 -13.35 -22.30
C SER A 224 -9.29 -13.68 -23.37
N ASP A 225 -8.05 -13.26 -23.17
CA ASP A 225 -6.91 -13.61 -24.01
C ASP A 225 -6.19 -14.81 -23.39
N LYS A 226 -6.48 -16.01 -23.93
CA LYS A 226 -5.92 -17.28 -23.45
C LYS A 226 -4.45 -17.49 -23.83
N GLN A 227 -3.79 -16.51 -24.44
CA GLN A 227 -2.39 -16.59 -24.84
C GLN A 227 -1.54 -15.48 -24.22
N ASN A 228 -2.05 -14.25 -24.14
CA ASN A 228 -1.33 -13.08 -23.63
C ASN A 228 -2.03 -12.47 -22.42
N HIS A 229 -2.08 -13.25 -21.34
CA HIS A 229 -2.75 -12.89 -20.09
C HIS A 229 -2.19 -11.64 -19.38
N TYR A 230 -0.95 -11.23 -19.66
CA TYR A 230 -0.28 -10.11 -19.00
C TYR A 230 0.30 -9.14 -20.03
N PRO A 231 -0.54 -8.30 -20.67
CA PRO A 231 -0.12 -7.35 -21.69
C PRO A 231 0.60 -6.14 -21.05
N PHE A 232 1.90 -6.26 -20.81
CA PHE A 232 2.72 -5.24 -20.14
C PHE A 232 3.04 -4.00 -21.01
N PRO A 233 3.38 -2.84 -20.40
CA PRO A 233 3.83 -1.66 -21.14
C PRO A 233 5.15 -1.92 -21.89
N LYS A 234 5.29 -1.33 -23.10
CA LYS A 234 6.53 -1.44 -23.90
C LYS A 234 7.80 -1.00 -23.16
N ALA A 235 7.69 -0.01 -22.28
CA ALA A 235 8.82 0.54 -21.52
C ALA A 235 9.51 -0.48 -20.59
N VAL A 236 8.85 -1.60 -20.28
CA VAL A 236 9.37 -2.68 -19.41
C VAL A 236 9.52 -4.01 -20.15
N ALA A 237 9.42 -4.00 -21.49
CA ALA A 237 9.48 -5.22 -22.29
C ALA A 237 10.80 -6.00 -22.09
N HIS A 238 11.92 -5.26 -22.06
CA HIS A 238 13.27 -5.79 -21.88
C HIS A 238 13.52 -6.45 -20.51
N LEU A 239 12.68 -6.20 -19.50
CA LEU A 239 12.90 -6.76 -18.17
C LEU A 239 12.64 -8.27 -18.15
N TYR A 240 13.45 -9.02 -17.41
CA TYR A 240 13.27 -10.46 -17.12
C TYR A 240 13.32 -11.42 -18.31
N GLU A 241 13.77 -10.99 -19.50
CA GLU A 241 13.84 -11.87 -20.68
C GLU A 241 14.70 -13.11 -20.40
N ASP A 242 15.85 -12.91 -19.77
CA ASP A 242 16.81 -13.97 -19.43
C ASP A 242 16.61 -14.56 -18.02
N SER A 243 15.59 -14.10 -17.29
CA SER A 243 15.36 -14.56 -15.92
C SER A 243 14.60 -15.89 -15.90
N THR A 244 15.17 -16.91 -15.25
CA THR A 244 14.42 -18.13 -14.92
C THR A 244 13.78 -17.97 -13.56
N ILE A 245 12.44 -18.07 -13.50
CA ILE A 245 11.68 -17.85 -12.26
C ILE A 245 11.39 -19.21 -11.63
N ALA A 246 11.74 -19.37 -10.36
CA ALA A 246 11.50 -20.60 -9.62
C ALA A 246 9.99 -20.85 -9.44
N PRO A 247 9.53 -22.11 -9.54
CA PRO A 247 8.12 -22.44 -9.33
C PRO A 247 7.67 -22.06 -7.90
N PRO A 248 6.36 -21.86 -7.69
CA PRO A 248 5.86 -21.54 -6.36
C PRO A 248 6.15 -22.68 -5.38
N ARG A 249 6.46 -22.33 -4.12
CA ARG A 249 6.80 -23.28 -3.04
C ARG A 249 5.83 -24.47 -2.88
N LEU A 250 4.56 -24.28 -3.24
CA LEU A 250 3.49 -25.28 -3.15
C LEU A 250 3.02 -25.75 -4.53
N ALA A 251 3.96 -25.92 -5.48
CA ALA A 251 3.66 -26.34 -6.85
C ALA A 251 3.42 -27.85 -7.00
N ALA A 252 3.93 -28.67 -6.07
CA ALA A 252 3.90 -30.12 -6.19
C ALA A 252 2.46 -30.67 -6.41
N PRO A 253 2.23 -31.55 -7.40
CA PRO A 253 0.90 -32.07 -7.73
C PRO A 253 0.17 -32.68 -6.53
N GLU A 254 0.88 -33.37 -5.64
CA GLU A 254 0.32 -34.06 -4.47
C GLU A 254 -0.33 -33.06 -3.49
N ILE A 255 0.21 -31.84 -3.39
CA ILE A 255 -0.35 -30.77 -2.56
C ILE A 255 -1.70 -30.30 -3.11
N PHE A 256 -1.81 -30.22 -4.43
CA PHE A 256 -3.08 -29.89 -5.07
C PHE A 256 -4.07 -31.05 -4.92
N GLU A 257 -3.63 -32.27 -5.16
CA GLU A 257 -4.49 -33.45 -5.07
C GLU A 257 -4.97 -33.75 -3.65
N SER A 258 -4.28 -33.24 -2.63
CA SER A 258 -4.76 -33.31 -1.24
C SER A 258 -5.84 -32.27 -0.89
N GLN A 259 -6.18 -31.33 -1.79
CA GLN A 259 -7.19 -30.31 -1.51
C GLN A 259 -8.62 -30.89 -1.57
N PRO A 260 -9.60 -30.28 -0.89
CA PRO A 260 -11.02 -30.64 -1.04
C PRO A 260 -11.52 -30.56 -2.50
N GLU A 261 -12.44 -31.44 -2.88
CA GLU A 261 -12.97 -31.54 -4.26
C GLU A 261 -13.50 -30.22 -4.83
N PHE A 262 -14.16 -29.39 -4.02
CA PHE A 262 -14.69 -28.11 -4.49
C PHE A 262 -13.59 -27.13 -4.92
N LEU A 263 -12.37 -27.21 -4.35
CA LEU A 263 -11.22 -26.44 -4.80
C LEU A 263 -10.61 -27.00 -6.09
N LYS A 264 -10.79 -28.30 -6.33
CA LYS A 264 -10.22 -28.95 -7.51
C LYS A 264 -10.96 -28.65 -8.80
N ARG A 265 -12.27 -28.38 -8.71
CA ARG A 265 -13.17 -28.23 -9.87
C ARG A 265 -13.50 -26.76 -10.21
N GLY A 266 -12.99 -25.82 -9.43
CA GLY A 266 -13.27 -24.39 -9.61
C GLY A 266 -12.54 -23.74 -10.78
N LEU A 267 -12.92 -22.50 -11.09
CA LEU A 267 -12.30 -21.67 -12.14
C LEU A 267 -10.78 -21.52 -11.97
N ASN A 268 -10.27 -21.58 -10.73
CA ASN A 268 -8.84 -21.55 -10.46
C ASN A 268 -8.08 -22.72 -11.09
N ARG A 269 -8.68 -23.92 -11.18
CA ARG A 269 -8.06 -25.06 -11.87
C ARG A 269 -8.10 -24.87 -13.39
N GLN A 270 -9.17 -24.30 -13.95
CA GLN A 270 -9.21 -23.97 -15.38
C GLN A 270 -8.15 -22.93 -15.75
N ARG A 271 -8.04 -21.85 -14.96
CA ARG A 271 -7.02 -20.81 -15.08
C ARG A 271 -5.60 -21.36 -15.00
N TYR A 272 -5.38 -22.43 -14.24
CA TYR A 272 -4.09 -23.13 -14.19
C TYR A 272 -3.70 -23.69 -15.55
N PHE A 273 -4.61 -24.35 -16.26
CA PHE A 273 -4.36 -24.88 -17.61
C PHE A 273 -4.23 -23.80 -18.69
N TRP A 274 -4.74 -22.60 -18.43
CA TRP A 274 -4.53 -21.47 -19.35
C TRP A 274 -3.14 -20.86 -19.18
N ARG A 275 -2.60 -20.83 -17.95
CA ARG A 275 -1.44 -20.00 -17.60
C ARG A 275 -0.19 -20.72 -17.12
N TRP A 276 -0.31 -21.90 -16.52
CA TRP A 276 0.69 -22.38 -15.56
C TRP A 276 1.00 -23.88 -15.64
N ASP A 277 0.34 -24.64 -16.53
CA ASP A 277 0.41 -26.11 -16.62
C ASP A 277 1.65 -26.65 -17.34
N THR A 278 2.38 -25.80 -18.07
CA THR A 278 3.69 -26.14 -18.64
C THR A 278 4.73 -25.12 -18.21
N ASP A 279 6.01 -25.50 -18.24
CA ASP A 279 7.11 -24.61 -17.88
C ASP A 279 7.18 -23.40 -18.81
N GLU A 280 6.92 -23.56 -20.10
CA GLU A 280 6.91 -22.47 -21.08
C GLU A 280 5.80 -21.45 -20.76
N LYS A 281 4.57 -21.95 -20.52
CA LYS A 281 3.46 -21.10 -20.11
C LYS A 281 3.77 -20.41 -18.80
N TYR A 282 4.32 -21.13 -17.83
CA TYR A 282 4.69 -20.58 -16.54
C TYR A 282 5.71 -19.44 -16.68
N GLN A 283 6.85 -19.69 -17.34
CA GLN A 283 7.91 -18.69 -17.53
C GLN A 283 7.39 -17.47 -18.32
N LYS A 284 6.63 -17.69 -19.41
CA LYS A 284 6.02 -16.60 -20.19
C LYS A 284 5.11 -15.73 -19.32
N ASN A 285 4.18 -16.35 -18.62
CA ASN A 285 3.14 -15.65 -17.87
C ASN A 285 3.70 -14.97 -16.61
N ILE A 286 4.64 -15.60 -15.90
CA ILE A 286 5.19 -15.02 -14.67
C ILE A 286 6.13 -13.84 -14.98
N ARG A 287 6.92 -13.90 -16.06
CA ARG A 287 7.68 -12.74 -16.58
C ARG A 287 6.74 -11.61 -16.99
N GLY A 288 5.66 -11.92 -17.71
CA GLY A 288 4.63 -10.94 -18.08
C GLY A 288 3.99 -10.27 -16.87
N TYR A 289 3.62 -11.06 -15.85
CA TYR A 289 3.09 -10.55 -14.58
C TYR A 289 4.09 -9.63 -13.86
N TYR A 290 5.39 -9.96 -13.85
CA TYR A 290 6.41 -9.09 -13.23
C TYR A 290 6.58 -7.79 -14.01
N ARG A 291 6.57 -7.84 -15.35
CA ARG A 291 6.59 -6.63 -16.18
C ARG A 291 5.37 -5.74 -15.93
N MET A 292 4.19 -6.31 -15.74
CA MET A 292 3.00 -5.53 -15.36
C MET A 292 3.21 -4.77 -14.04
N ILE A 293 3.78 -5.43 -13.03
CA ILE A 293 4.08 -4.82 -11.72
C ILE A 293 5.16 -3.73 -11.86
N SER A 294 6.27 -3.99 -12.56
CA SER A 294 7.30 -2.97 -12.80
C SER A 294 6.79 -1.80 -13.64
N GLY A 295 5.84 -2.06 -14.54
CA GLY A 295 5.13 -1.01 -15.27
C GLY A 295 4.30 -0.11 -14.35
N VAL A 296 3.64 -0.67 -13.33
CA VAL A 296 2.97 0.10 -12.26
C VAL A 296 4.01 0.88 -11.44
N ASP A 297 5.12 0.24 -11.05
CA ASP A 297 6.20 0.88 -10.30
C ASP A 297 6.79 2.10 -11.03
N HIS A 298 7.01 1.99 -12.35
CA HIS A 298 7.44 3.12 -13.19
C HIS A 298 6.45 4.29 -13.14
N VAL A 299 5.15 4.00 -13.14
CA VAL A 299 4.11 5.05 -13.05
C VAL A 299 4.09 5.68 -11.66
N VAL A 300 4.21 4.88 -10.60
CA VAL A 300 4.36 5.39 -9.22
C VAL A 300 5.56 6.33 -9.15
N GLY A 301 6.71 5.93 -9.67
CA GLY A 301 7.92 6.77 -9.72
C GLY A 301 7.70 8.10 -10.43
N ARG A 302 7.02 8.10 -11.59
CA ARG A 302 6.69 9.33 -12.32
C ARG A 302 5.81 10.28 -11.48
N VAL A 303 4.77 9.77 -10.84
CA VAL A 303 3.86 10.58 -10.03
C VAL A 303 4.55 11.10 -8.76
N VAL A 304 5.34 10.27 -8.09
CA VAL A 304 6.13 10.67 -6.91
C VAL A 304 7.16 11.73 -7.27
N LYS A 305 7.84 11.59 -8.41
CA LYS A 305 8.78 12.60 -8.91
C LYS A 305 8.11 13.95 -9.17
N GLN A 306 6.88 13.95 -9.70
CA GLN A 306 6.10 15.18 -9.86
C GLN A 306 5.79 15.84 -8.51
N LEU A 307 5.37 15.05 -7.51
CA LEU A 307 5.10 15.56 -6.16
C LEU A 307 6.34 16.17 -5.49
N GLN A 308 7.49 15.51 -5.65
CA GLN A 308 8.78 16.00 -5.12
C GLN A 308 9.20 17.31 -5.80
N ALA A 309 9.01 17.43 -7.11
CA ALA A 309 9.32 18.66 -7.85
C ALA A 309 8.46 19.85 -7.40
N GLU A 310 7.22 19.60 -6.94
CA GLU A 310 6.32 20.63 -6.40
C GLU A 310 6.54 20.93 -4.90
N GLY A 311 7.43 20.20 -4.22
CA GLY A 311 7.77 20.43 -2.81
C GLY A 311 6.62 20.20 -1.82
N ARG A 312 5.65 19.34 -2.17
CA ARG A 312 4.43 19.14 -1.35
C ARG A 312 4.66 18.14 -0.22
N ILE A 313 4.08 18.41 0.96
CA ILE A 313 3.95 17.41 2.04
C ILE A 313 2.85 16.42 1.64
N VAL A 314 3.20 15.14 1.51
CA VAL A 314 2.31 14.09 1.02
C VAL A 314 2.42 12.82 1.86
N ALA A 315 1.28 12.30 2.32
CA ALA A 315 1.14 10.93 2.77
C ALA A 315 0.87 10.01 1.56
N ILE A 316 1.76 9.05 1.32
CA ILE A 316 1.67 8.12 0.20
C ILE A 316 1.26 6.74 0.75
N GLY A 317 0.07 6.28 0.37
CA GLY A 317 -0.39 4.92 0.61
C GLY A 317 -0.24 4.07 -0.65
N PHE A 318 0.37 2.90 -0.54
CA PHE A 318 0.35 1.88 -1.58
C PHE A 318 -0.24 0.60 -1.00
N THR A 319 -1.32 0.10 -1.60
CA THR A 319 -1.90 -1.20 -1.24
C THR A 319 -2.34 -1.98 -2.45
N ARG A 320 -2.78 -3.22 -2.21
CA ARG A 320 -2.99 -4.22 -3.24
C ARG A 320 -4.27 -4.98 -2.98
N LEU A 321 -4.97 -5.32 -4.05
CA LEU A 321 -6.06 -6.29 -4.00
C LEU A 321 -5.51 -7.68 -4.26
N ASP A 322 -6.09 -8.66 -3.59
CA ASP A 322 -5.79 -10.08 -3.83
C ASP A 322 -7.07 -10.74 -4.35
N GLN A 323 -7.03 -11.26 -5.57
CA GLN A 323 -7.95 -12.32 -5.96
C GLN A 323 -7.31 -13.64 -5.62
N PHE A 324 -7.99 -14.38 -4.74
CA PHE A 324 -7.59 -15.63 -4.14
C PHE A 324 -6.66 -16.49 -5.04
N HIS A 325 -5.35 -16.37 -4.84
CA HIS A 325 -4.36 -17.31 -5.38
C HIS A 325 -3.56 -17.92 -4.21
N ARG A 326 -3.97 -19.14 -3.86
CA ARG A 326 -3.29 -20.11 -2.97
C ARG A 326 -2.87 -19.55 -1.60
N ARG A 327 -3.79 -19.61 -0.64
CA ARG A 327 -3.47 -19.87 0.76
C ARG A 327 -4.35 -20.99 1.28
N THR A 328 -3.76 -22.15 1.58
CA THR A 328 -4.35 -23.13 2.50
C THR A 328 -3.30 -23.57 3.51
N GLY A 329 -3.76 -23.83 4.74
CA GLY A 329 -3.07 -23.60 6.01
C GLY A 329 -1.79 -24.39 6.28
N ARG A 330 -0.96 -23.84 7.17
CA ARG A 330 0.04 -24.65 7.90
C ARG A 330 -0.71 -25.69 8.73
N ARG A 331 -0.36 -26.97 8.58
CA ARG A 331 -0.67 -27.98 9.61
C ARG A 331 -0.01 -27.54 10.91
N CYS A 332 -0.81 -27.26 11.94
CA CYS A 332 -0.33 -27.42 13.31
C CYS A 332 -0.03 -28.91 13.50
N VAL A 333 1.25 -29.23 13.67
CA VAL A 333 1.66 -30.56 14.13
C VAL A 333 1.15 -30.72 15.57
N PRO A 334 0.34 -31.73 15.90
CA PRO A 334 -0.03 -31.97 17.29
C PRO A 334 1.22 -32.39 18.05
N ARG A 335 1.62 -31.63 19.07
CA ARG A 335 2.54 -32.12 20.11
C ARG A 335 1.86 -33.33 20.75
N ARG A 336 2.40 -34.54 20.52
CA ARG A 336 2.00 -35.73 21.28
C ARG A 336 2.24 -35.44 22.75
N ARG A 337 1.18 -35.59 23.56
CA ARG A 337 1.25 -35.64 25.03
C ARG A 337 2.24 -36.73 25.43
N LEU A 338 3.17 -36.37 26.31
CA LEU A 338 3.82 -37.31 27.21
C LEU A 338 2.73 -38.09 27.95
N GLN A 339 2.67 -39.39 27.73
CA GLN A 339 1.94 -40.30 28.61
C GLN A 339 2.72 -40.37 29.93
N ARG A 340 2.09 -39.97 31.02
CA ARG A 340 2.38 -40.45 32.37
C ARG A 340 1.39 -41.58 32.66
N GLY A 341 1.88 -42.72 33.12
CA GLY A 341 1.05 -43.81 33.65
C GLY A 341 1.65 -45.18 33.32
N GLY A 342 2.36 -45.75 34.29
CA GLY A 342 3.08 -47.02 34.25
C GLY A 342 4.12 -47.02 35.36
#